data_AF-A0A2B7ZYJ6-F1
#
_entry.id   AF-A0A2B7ZYJ6-F1
#
_cell.length_a   1.000
_cell.length_b   1.000
_cell.length_c   1.000
_cell.angle_alpha   90.00
_cell.angle_beta   90.00
_cell.angle_gamma   90.00
#
_symmetry.space_group_name_H-M   'P 1'
#
loop_
_entity.id
_entity.type
_entity.pdbx_description
1 polymer ?
#
loop_
_entity_poly.entity_id
_entity_poly.type
_entity_poly.pdbx_seq_one_letter_code
_entity_poly.pdbx_strand_id
1 'polypeptide(L)' 'MRWIGAVVLFFFSMAAQAQCAMCKATIENNNSHEHAGLAVGLNFGILYLLVVPYLIIGVIALVWYRSSKHAK' A
#
# COMPACT_ATOMS: atom_id res chain seq x y z
N MET A 1 -6.90 35.87 5.70
CA MET A 1 -7.52 34.53 5.48
C MET A 1 -6.58 33.50 4.84
N ARG A 2 -5.79 33.84 3.82
CA ARG A 2 -4.96 32.88 3.06
C ARG A 2 -3.91 32.10 3.89
N TRP A 3 -3.31 32.73 4.90
CA TRP A 3 -2.26 32.12 5.73
C TRP A 3 -2.80 31.30 6.90
N ILE A 4 -4.03 31.57 7.35
CA ILE A 4 -4.65 30.85 8.47
C ILE A 4 -4.86 29.37 8.08
N GLY A 5 -5.29 29.10 6.85
CA GLY A 5 -5.42 27.74 6.35
C GLY A 5 -4.08 26.98 6.30
N ALA A 6 -3.00 27.65 5.89
CA ALA A 6 -1.66 27.05 5.86
C ALA A 6 -1.13 26.75 7.26
N VAL A 7 -1.34 27.65 8.22
CA VAL A 7 -0.95 27.47 9.63
C VAL A 7 -1.71 26.30 10.26
N VAL A 8 -3.02 26.20 10.03
CA VAL A 8 -3.85 25.10 10.55
C VAL A 8 -3.42 23.74 9.97
N LEU A 9 -3.14 23.68 8.67
CA LEU A 9 -2.63 22.46 8.01
C LEU A 9 -1.26 22.03 8.55
N PHE A 10 -0.38 22.98 8.89
CA PHE A 10 0.93 22.70 9.47
C PHE A 10 0.86 22.13 10.89
N PHE A 11 -0.06 22.60 11.73
CA PHE A 11 -0.24 22.02 13.08
C PHE A 11 -0.95 20.67 13.05
N PHE A 12 -1.81 20.41 12.06
CA PHE A 12 -2.48 19.12 11.90
C PHE A 12 -1.52 17.98 11.51
N SER A 13 -0.46 18.27 10.74
CA SER A 13 0.54 17.27 10.39
C SER A 13 1.39 16.80 11.58
N MET A 14 1.51 17.62 12.64
CA MET A 14 2.21 17.24 13.87
C MET A 14 1.41 16.26 14.74
N ALA A 15 0.08 16.22 14.59
CA ALA A 15 -0.81 15.27 15.27
C ALA A 15 -1.01 13.97 14.46
N ALA A 16 -0.43 13.88 13.26
CA ALA A 16 -0.38 12.62 12.53
C ALA A 16 0.65 11.71 13.21
N GLN A 17 0.18 10.82 14.11
CA GLN A 17 0.97 9.65 14.48
C GLN A 17 1.38 8.95 13.18
N ALA A 18 2.68 8.72 13.00
CA ALA A 18 3.19 7.92 11.90
C ALA A 18 2.40 6.60 11.88
N GLN A 19 1.59 6.39 10.84
CA GLN A 19 0.99 5.08 10.61
C GLN A 19 2.16 4.14 10.36
N CYS A 20 2.46 3.30 11.35
CA CYS A 20 3.50 2.30 11.28
C CYS A 20 3.18 1.31 10.15
N ALA A 21 3.57 1.65 8.93
CA ALA A 21 3.81 0.68 7.89
C ALA A 21 5.18 0.02 8.11
N MET A 22 5.52 -0.38 9.34
CA MET A 22 6.71 -1.18 9.69
C MET A 22 6.57 -1.83 11.09
N CYS A 23 5.55 -2.65 11.33
CA CYS A 23 5.69 -3.74 12.32
C CYS A 23 6.30 -5.00 11.69
N LYS A 24 6.48 -5.00 10.36
CA LYS A 24 6.94 -6.13 9.57
C LYS A 24 8.40 -6.52 9.87
N ALA A 25 9.30 -5.53 9.86
CA ALA A 25 10.73 -5.74 10.11
C ALA A 25 11.04 -6.14 11.55
N THR A 26 10.24 -5.69 12.52
CA THR A 26 10.39 -6.08 13.93
C THR A 26 9.96 -7.53 14.14
N ILE A 27 8.82 -7.97 13.60
CA ILE A 27 8.36 -9.36 13.78
C ILE A 27 9.23 -10.36 13.01
N GLU A 28 9.74 -10.01 11.82
CA GLU A 28 10.68 -10.87 11.07
C GLU A 28 12.01 -11.09 11.80
N ASN A 29 12.47 -10.12 12.60
CA ASN A 29 13.65 -10.30 13.47
C ASN A 29 13.34 -11.08 14.76
N ASN A 30 12.07 -11.18 15.17
CA ASN A 30 11.64 -11.97 16.32
C ASN A 30 11.28 -13.40 15.87
N ASN A 31 12.19 -14.03 15.11
CA ASN A 31 12.15 -15.43 14.68
C ASN A 31 12.41 -16.43 15.82
N SER A 32 12.13 -16.05 17.07
CA SER A 32 12.06 -16.99 18.18
C SER A 32 10.99 -18.03 17.84
N HIS A 33 11.32 -19.30 18.11
CA HIS A 33 10.62 -20.52 17.70
C HIS A 33 9.12 -20.62 18.08
N GLU A 34 8.55 -19.59 18.70
CA GLU A 34 7.18 -19.49 19.19
C GLU A 34 6.22 -18.79 18.18
N HIS A 35 6.75 -18.10 17.17
CA HIS A 35 5.95 -17.26 16.24
C HIS A 35 6.06 -17.62 14.74
N ALA A 36 6.55 -18.81 14.40
CA ALA A 36 6.79 -19.26 13.02
C ALA A 36 5.55 -19.15 12.09
N GLY A 37 4.33 -19.28 12.62
CA GLY A 37 3.09 -19.14 11.84
C GLY A 37 2.82 -17.72 11.33
N LEU A 38 3.34 -16.69 11.99
CA LEU A 38 3.14 -15.29 11.61
C LEU A 38 4.03 -14.89 10.42
N ALA A 39 5.20 -15.51 10.27
CA ALA A 39 6.11 -15.27 9.16
C ALA A 39 5.61 -15.83 7.82
N VAL A 40 4.90 -16.98 7.84
CA VAL A 40 4.32 -17.58 6.63
C VAL A 40 3.14 -16.75 6.09
N GLY A 41 2.24 -16.30 6.97
CA GLY A 41 1.10 -15.45 6.56
C GLY A 41 1.51 -14.10 5.95
N LEU A 42 2.70 -13.62 6.30
CA LEU A 42 3.22 -12.34 5.84
C LEU A 42 3.82 -12.39 4.41
N ASN A 43 4.37 -13.54 4.00
CA ASN A 43 4.84 -13.75 2.62
C ASN A 43 3.66 -13.67 1.63
N PHE A 44 2.49 -14.21 2.02
CA PHE A 44 1.25 -14.04 1.28
C PHE A 44 0.78 -12.58 1.21
N GLY A 45 0.96 -11.81 2.29
CA GLY A 45 0.62 -10.39 2.32
C GLY A 45 1.42 -9.56 1.31
N ILE A 46 2.73 -9.81 1.19
CA ILE A 46 3.58 -9.14 0.17
C ILE A 46 3.15 -9.52 -1.24
N LEU A 47 2.95 -10.82 -1.49
CA LEU A 47 2.50 -11.31 -2.79
C LEU A 47 1.12 -10.74 -3.16
N TYR A 48 0.20 -10.64 -2.20
CA TYR A 48 -1.13 -10.07 -2.42
C TYR A 48 -1.05 -8.59 -2.80
N LEU A 49 -0.27 -7.78 -2.07
CA LEU A 49 -0.08 -6.36 -2.37
C LEU A 49 0.66 -6.14 -3.69
N LEU A 50 1.58 -7.04 -4.06
CA LEU A 50 2.30 -7.00 -5.33
C LEU A 50 1.41 -7.39 -6.51
N VAL A 51 0.48 -8.35 -6.36
CA VAL A 51 -0.38 -8.82 -7.45
C VAL A 51 -1.40 -7.76 -7.90
N VAL A 52 -1.96 -6.98 -6.97
CA VAL A 52 -2.97 -5.95 -7.26
C VAL A 52 -2.54 -4.94 -8.35
N PRO A 53 -1.37 -4.28 -8.29
CA PRO A 53 -0.97 -3.33 -9.33
C PRO A 53 -0.82 -3.98 -10.72
N TYR A 54 -0.36 -5.23 -10.81
CA TYR A 54 -0.27 -5.94 -12.08
C TYR A 54 -1.66 -6.26 -12.67
N LEU A 55 -2.63 -6.64 -11.82
CA LEU A 55 -4.00 -6.87 -12.26
C LEU A 55 -4.65 -5.58 -12.77
N ILE A 56 -4.45 -4.46 -12.08
CA ILE A 56 -4.95 -3.15 -12.50
C ILE A 56 -4.42 -2.78 -13.89
N ILE A 57 -3.10 -2.93 -14.11
CA ILE A 57 -2.48 -2.66 -15.42
C ILE A 57 -3.07 -3.57 -16.50
N GLY A 58 -3.25 -4.87 -16.20
CA GLY A 58 -3.87 -5.82 -17.12
C GLY A 58 -5.28 -5.43 -17.54
N VAL A 59 -6.12 -5.02 -16.59
CA VAL A 59 -7.49 -4.56 -16.86
C VAL A 59 -7.49 -3.30 -17.73
N ILE A 60 -6.64 -2.31 -17.41
CA ILE A 60 -6.51 -1.09 -18.21
C ILE A 60 -6.09 -1.42 -19.65
N ALA A 61 -5.09 -2.29 -19.83
CA ALA A 61 -4.61 -2.70 -21.14
C ALA A 61 -5.72 -3.41 -21.95
N LEU A 62 -6.51 -4.29 -21.32
CA LEU A 62 -7.63 -4.96 -21.96
C LEU A 62 -8.73 -3.98 -22.39
N VAL A 63 -9.14 -3.06 -21.52
CA VAL A 63 -10.15 -2.05 -21.83
C VAL A 63 -9.68 -1.15 -22.99
N TRP A 64 -8.42 -0.70 -22.94
CA TRP A 64 -7.84 0.12 -24.00
C TRP A 64 -7.78 -0.62 -25.34
N TYR A 65 -7.35 -1.88 -25.35
CA TYR A 65 -7.32 -2.71 -26.55
C TYR A 65 -8.71 -2.88 -27.17
N ARG A 66 -9.74 -3.15 -26.35
CA ARG A 66 -11.13 -3.26 -26.83
C ARG A 66 -11.65 -1.94 -27.39
N SER A 67 -11.42 -0.83 -26.68
CA SER A 67 -11.82 0.50 -27.15
C SER A 67 -11.14 0.87 -28.45
N SER A 68 -9.85 0.57 -28.61
CA SER A 68 -9.10 0.84 -29.84
C SER A 68 -9.59 0.00 -31.03
N LYS A 69 -10.05 -1.24 -30.80
CA LYS A 69 -10.69 -2.04 -31.85
C LYS A 69 -12.09 -1.57 -32.24
N HIS A 70 -12.85 -0.97 -31.32
CA HIS A 70 -14.18 -0.41 -31.61
C HIS A 70 -14.12 0.98 -32.28
N ALA A 71 -12.99 1.68 -32.16
CA ALA A 71 -12.74 2.96 -32.81
C ALA A 71 -12.16 2.83 -34.23
N LYS A 72 -11.95 1.60 -34.72
CA LYS A 72 -11.58 1.28 -36.11
C LYS A 72 -12.76 0.72 -36.87
#